data_AF-A0A3B8K026-F1
#
_entry.id   AF-A0A3B8K026-F1
#
_cell.length_a   1.000
_cell.length_b   1.000
_cell.length_c   1.000
_cell.angle_alpha   90.00
_cell.angle_beta   90.00
_cell.angle_gamma   90.00
#
_symmetry.space_group_name_H-M   'P 1'
#
loop_
_entity.id
_entity.type
_entity.pdbx_description
1 polymer ?
#
loop_
_entity_poly.entity_id
_entity_poly.type
_entity_poly.pdbx_seq_one_letter_code
_entity_poly.pdbx_strand_id
1 'polypeptide(L)'
;AYEAGESLASFLPEEVREGPAATGKIEIVRVEPAGDLVPGEETEFTILVNYEFAGTEEAVLYVGFNTEQVDGSKLVDRHVVKEKAGSHTFKVKALVKDWGAEGSFVAYVNISRHPHPFAWSPLDTDVRELTIAGADPGKP
;
A
#
# COMPACT_ATOMS: atom_id res chain seq x y z
N ALA A 1 -28.17 -35.88 -41.89
CA ALA A 1 -26.89 -35.95 -41.18
C ALA A 1 -26.19 -34.62 -41.42
N TYR A 2 -26.05 -33.81 -40.38
CA TYR A 2 -25.37 -32.52 -40.44
C TYR A 2 -24.05 -32.76 -39.71
N GLU A 3 -22.93 -32.69 -40.42
CA GLU A 3 -21.62 -32.84 -39.81
C GLU A 3 -21.32 -31.59 -38.99
N ALA A 4 -21.08 -31.78 -37.69
CA ALA A 4 -20.58 -30.74 -36.80
C ALA A 4 -19.06 -30.58 -37.06
N GLY A 5 -18.73 -29.71 -38.00
CA GLY A 5 -17.35 -29.34 -38.34
C GLY A 5 -16.89 -28.11 -37.56
N GLU A 6 -15.81 -28.32 -36.79
CA GLU A 6 -14.86 -27.33 -36.29
C GLU A 6 -15.28 -26.49 -35.07
N SER A 7 -14.85 -26.99 -33.90
CA SER A 7 -14.75 -26.24 -32.66
C SER A 7 -13.95 -24.94 -32.87
N LEU A 8 -14.52 -23.82 -32.40
CA LEU A 8 -13.90 -22.49 -32.34
C LEU A 8 -12.61 -22.44 -31.47
N ALA A 9 -12.17 -23.57 -30.92
CA ALA A 9 -10.93 -23.70 -30.17
C ALA A 9 -9.66 -23.49 -31.02
N SER A 10 -9.76 -23.40 -32.35
CA SER A 10 -8.62 -23.19 -33.26
C SER A 10 -8.21 -21.71 -33.45
N PHE A 11 -8.88 -20.75 -32.79
CA PHE A 11 -8.59 -19.31 -32.92
C PHE A 11 -8.08 -18.64 -31.64
N LEU A 12 -7.79 -19.39 -30.59
CA LEU A 12 -7.12 -18.83 -29.42
C LEU A 12 -5.61 -18.94 -29.65
N PRO A 13 -4.86 -17.83 -29.80
CA PRO A 13 -3.42 -17.90 -29.86
C PRO A 13 -2.88 -18.55 -28.57
N GLU A 14 -2.12 -19.62 -28.76
CA GLU A 14 -1.17 -20.14 -27.79
C GLU A 14 -0.33 -18.97 -27.24
N GLU A 15 -0.18 -18.91 -25.92
CA GLU A 15 0.79 -18.04 -25.26
C GLU A 15 0.55 -16.52 -25.36
N VAL A 16 -0.38 -15.99 -24.56
CA VAL A 16 0.08 -14.89 -23.69
C VAL A 16 1.08 -15.54 -22.75
N ARG A 17 2.37 -15.51 -23.11
CA ARG A 17 3.44 -15.70 -22.13
C ARG A 17 3.29 -14.56 -21.12
N GLU A 18 2.37 -14.73 -20.19
CA GLU A 18 2.40 -13.95 -18.97
C GLU A 18 3.79 -14.20 -18.40
N GLY A 19 4.61 -13.16 -18.39
CA GLY A 19 5.87 -13.18 -17.66
C GLY A 19 5.60 -13.64 -16.21
N PRO A 20 6.66 -13.96 -15.44
CA PRO A 20 6.46 -14.36 -14.04
C PRO A 20 5.53 -13.35 -13.36
N ALA A 21 4.47 -13.86 -12.71
CA ALA A 21 3.49 -13.01 -12.05
C ALA A 21 4.22 -12.01 -11.15
N ALA A 22 3.97 -10.72 -11.34
CA ALA A 22 4.65 -9.73 -10.53
C ALA A 22 4.30 -9.91 -9.05
N THR A 23 5.33 -9.83 -8.22
CA THR A 23 5.29 -9.96 -6.76
C THR A 23 5.97 -8.73 -6.16
N GLY A 24 5.61 -8.39 -4.93
CA GLY A 24 6.19 -7.28 -4.20
C GLY A 24 6.15 -7.59 -2.71
N LYS A 25 7.02 -6.92 -1.97
CA LYS A 25 7.01 -6.87 -0.51
C LYS A 25 7.37 -5.47 -0.07
N ILE A 26 6.71 -4.96 0.95
CA ILE A 26 7.00 -3.66 1.56
C ILE A 26 6.90 -3.73 3.08
N GLU A 27 7.77 -3.02 3.77
CA GLU A 27 7.80 -3.00 5.24
C GLU A 27 8.11 -1.59 5.74
N ILE A 28 7.36 -1.13 6.73
CA ILE A 28 7.59 0.11 7.47
C ILE A 28 8.68 -0.14 8.51
N VAL A 29 9.90 0.30 8.19
CA VAL A 29 11.05 0.20 9.09
C VAL A 29 10.93 1.20 10.23
N ARG A 30 10.53 2.45 9.92
CA ARG A 30 10.45 3.55 10.90
C ARG A 30 9.41 4.57 10.52
N VAL A 31 8.74 5.13 11.51
CA VAL A 31 7.87 6.31 11.39
C VAL A 31 8.31 7.33 12.43
N GLU A 32 8.44 8.60 12.04
CA GLU A 32 8.76 9.70 12.95
C GLU A 32 7.91 10.94 12.65
N PRO A 33 7.21 11.52 13.64
CA PRO A 33 6.99 10.98 14.99
C PRO A 33 6.09 9.73 14.96
N ALA A 34 6.35 8.77 15.86
CA ALA A 34 5.52 7.57 16.03
C ALA A 34 4.56 7.65 17.23
N GLY A 35 4.72 8.65 18.09
CA GLY A 35 4.00 8.80 19.34
C GLY A 35 3.84 10.25 19.75
N ASP A 36 3.12 10.45 20.86
CA ASP A 36 2.76 11.77 21.40
C ASP A 36 2.08 12.68 20.36
N LEU A 37 1.30 12.09 19.45
CA LEU A 37 0.62 12.80 18.38
C LEU A 37 -0.61 13.53 18.91
N VAL A 38 -0.79 14.80 18.55
CA VAL A 38 -1.92 15.61 19.02
C VAL A 38 -3.12 15.47 18.06
N PRO A 39 -4.28 14.96 18.51
CA PRO A 39 -5.46 14.85 17.66
C PRO A 39 -5.90 16.18 17.06
N GLY A 40 -6.26 16.18 15.78
CA GLY A 40 -6.72 17.37 15.08
C GLY A 40 -5.60 18.29 14.60
N GLU A 41 -4.33 17.98 14.87
CA GLU A 41 -3.19 18.70 14.30
C GLU A 41 -2.67 18.03 13.02
N GLU A 42 -2.26 18.85 12.05
CA GLU A 42 -1.52 18.36 10.90
C GLU A 42 -0.06 18.15 11.31
N THR A 43 0.39 16.90 11.23
CA THR A 43 1.75 16.50 11.60
C THR A 43 2.53 16.08 10.37
N GLU A 44 3.81 16.47 10.31
CA GLU A 44 4.75 15.97 9.31
C GLU A 44 5.37 14.65 9.79
N PHE A 45 5.28 13.62 8.94
CA PHE A 45 5.80 12.29 9.18
C PHE A 45 6.95 11.99 8.21
N THR A 46 8.02 11.44 8.75
CA THR A 46 9.09 10.79 8.00
C THR A 46 8.93 9.28 8.11
N ILE A 47 8.65 8.61 7.00
CA ILE A 47 8.38 7.17 6.96
C ILE A 47 9.45 6.49 6.10
N LEU A 48 10.27 5.64 6.73
CA LEU A 48 11.25 4.80 6.05
C LEU A 48 10.64 3.44 5.76
N VAL A 49 10.62 3.06 4.49
CA VAL A 49 10.20 1.74 4.04
C VAL A 49 11.35 0.98 3.40
N ASN A 50 11.35 -0.33 3.56
CA ASN A 50 12.09 -1.26 2.71
C ASN A 50 11.13 -1.90 1.73
N TYR A 51 11.63 -2.19 0.53
CA TYR A 51 10.83 -2.84 -0.50
C TYR A 51 11.67 -3.82 -1.32
N GLU A 52 10.98 -4.79 -1.91
CA GLU A 52 11.50 -5.65 -2.97
C GLU A 52 10.37 -6.05 -3.93
N PHE A 53 10.68 -6.25 -5.20
CA PHE A 53 9.70 -6.70 -6.19
C PHE A 53 10.34 -7.46 -7.36
N ALA A 54 9.54 -8.32 -7.98
CA ALA A 54 9.93 -9.11 -9.15
C ALA A 54 8.77 -9.23 -10.15
N GLY A 55 9.06 -9.70 -11.36
CA GLY A 55 8.03 -9.90 -12.42
C GLY A 55 7.45 -8.63 -13.03
N THR A 56 8.06 -7.47 -12.78
CA THR A 56 7.78 -6.18 -13.44
C THR A 56 9.07 -5.37 -13.56
N GLU A 57 9.14 -4.45 -14.53
CA GLU A 57 10.29 -3.55 -14.71
C GLU A 57 10.36 -2.48 -13.62
N GLU A 58 9.20 -1.96 -13.21
CA GLU A 58 9.06 -0.94 -12.17
C GLU A 58 7.86 -1.24 -11.27
N ALA A 59 7.92 -0.70 -10.06
CA ALA A 59 6.86 -0.74 -9.07
C ALA A 59 6.59 0.67 -8.56
N VAL A 60 5.43 0.87 -7.95
CA VAL A 60 5.08 2.12 -7.26
C VAL A 60 4.82 1.83 -5.79
N LEU A 61 5.45 2.61 -4.94
CA LEU A 61 5.27 2.64 -3.50
C LEU A 61 4.26 3.73 -3.18
N TYR A 62 3.29 3.44 -2.33
CA TYR A 62 2.33 4.42 -1.83
C TYR A 62 2.44 4.52 -0.32
N VAL A 63 2.13 5.71 0.19
CA VAL A 63 1.98 5.98 1.62
C VAL A 63 0.65 6.68 1.88
N GLY A 64 0.02 6.34 2.99
CA GLY A 64 -1.28 6.87 3.39
C GLY A 64 -1.54 6.73 4.88
N PHE A 65 -2.68 7.25 5.29
CA PHE A 65 -3.13 7.24 6.68
C PHE A 65 -4.64 7.01 6.74
N ASN A 66 -5.13 6.45 7.84
CA ASN A 66 -6.56 6.28 8.07
C ASN A 66 -7.21 7.59 8.58
N THR A 67 -7.21 8.66 7.77
CA THR A 67 -7.71 9.98 8.20
C THR A 67 -9.21 10.20 8.01
N GLU A 68 -9.88 9.36 7.22
CA GLU A 68 -11.29 9.54 6.84
C GLU A 68 -12.20 8.42 7.34
N GLN A 69 -11.67 7.20 7.47
CA GLN A 69 -12.36 6.00 7.96
C GLN A 69 -11.37 5.16 8.76
N VAL A 70 -11.81 4.55 9.86
CA VAL A 70 -10.94 3.78 10.76
C VAL A 70 -10.24 2.61 10.07
N ASP A 71 -10.97 1.86 9.23
CA ASP A 71 -10.46 0.72 8.45
C ASP A 71 -10.00 1.10 7.04
N GLY A 72 -10.01 2.41 6.71
CA GLY A 72 -9.63 2.92 5.40
C GLY A 72 -8.23 3.51 5.38
N SER A 73 -7.67 3.76 4.20
CA SER A 73 -6.42 4.51 4.06
C SER A 73 -6.53 5.50 2.91
N LYS A 74 -6.31 6.77 3.22
CA LYS A 74 -6.17 7.83 2.22
C LYS A 74 -4.71 7.91 1.81
N LEU A 75 -4.43 7.62 0.55
CA LEU A 75 -3.09 7.76 -0.03
C LEU A 75 -2.74 9.25 -0.13
N VAL A 76 -1.56 9.62 0.36
CA VAL A 76 -1.10 11.02 0.41
C VAL A 76 0.08 11.28 -0.52
N ASP A 77 0.92 10.28 -0.78
CA ASP A 77 2.06 10.39 -1.70
C ASP A 77 2.38 9.04 -2.37
N ARG A 78 3.16 9.09 -3.44
CA ARG A 78 3.64 7.91 -4.18
C ARG A 78 5.04 8.10 -4.74
N HIS A 79 5.77 7.00 -4.89
CA HIS A 79 7.10 6.98 -5.49
C HIS A 79 7.29 5.78 -6.41
N VAL A 80 7.77 6.01 -7.64
CA VAL A 80 8.06 4.93 -8.61
C VAL A 80 9.52 4.50 -8.47
N VAL A 81 9.73 3.19 -8.41
CA VAL A 81 11.05 2.55 -8.22
C VAL A 81 11.34 1.56 -9.35
N LYS A 82 12.61 1.47 -9.77
CA LYS A 82 13.06 0.56 -10.84
C LYS A 82 14.03 -0.49 -10.32
N GLU A 83 14.76 -0.15 -9.27
CA GLU A 83 15.64 -1.02 -8.52
C GLU A 83 14.81 -2.11 -7.84
N LYS A 84 15.16 -3.39 -8.01
CA LYS A 84 14.32 -4.51 -7.55
C LYS A 84 14.21 -4.66 -6.05
N ALA A 85 15.10 -4.03 -5.29
CA ALA A 85 15.02 -3.94 -3.85
C ALA A 85 15.72 -2.67 -3.39
N GLY A 86 15.28 -2.11 -2.28
CA GLY A 86 15.86 -0.90 -1.73
C GLY A 86 15.08 -0.36 -0.54
N SER A 87 15.37 0.89 -0.21
CA SER A 87 14.67 1.64 0.82
C SER A 87 14.26 3.00 0.29
N HIS A 88 13.11 3.49 0.73
CA HIS A 88 12.64 4.83 0.39
C HIS A 88 12.16 5.56 1.64
N THR A 89 12.36 6.88 1.68
CA THR A 89 11.87 7.72 2.77
C THR A 89 10.82 8.70 2.25
N PHE A 90 9.60 8.52 2.71
CA PHE A 90 8.53 9.48 2.49
C PHE A 90 8.60 10.61 3.53
N LYS A 91 8.31 11.83 3.10
CA LYS A 91 8.08 12.99 3.96
C LYS A 91 6.72 13.58 3.63
N VAL A 92 5.74 13.33 4.47
CA VAL A 92 4.32 13.59 4.18
C VAL A 92 3.64 14.23 5.37
N LYS A 93 2.52 14.91 5.12
CA LYS A 93 1.69 15.49 6.18
C LYS A 93 0.37 14.77 6.27
N ALA A 94 -0.12 14.58 7.49
CA ALA A 94 -1.44 14.03 7.74
C ALA A 94 -2.09 14.68 8.96
N LEU A 95 -3.42 14.82 8.90
CA LEU A 95 -4.23 15.25 10.03
C LEU A 95 -4.38 14.08 11.00
N VAL A 96 -3.82 14.21 12.20
CA VAL A 96 -3.88 13.16 13.23
C VAL A 96 -5.33 12.95 13.65
N LYS A 97 -5.77 11.69 13.64
CA LYS A 97 -7.10 11.29 14.10
C LYS A 97 -7.01 10.55 15.42
N ASP A 98 -7.96 10.82 16.29
CA ASP A 98 -8.27 9.97 17.42
C ASP A 98 -9.55 9.22 17.09
N TRP A 99 -9.42 7.92 16.88
CA TRP A 99 -10.54 7.02 16.59
C TRP A 99 -11.18 6.46 17.88
N GLY A 100 -10.66 6.84 19.06
CA GLY A 100 -11.19 6.41 20.35
C GLY A 100 -11.26 4.89 20.46
N ALA A 101 -12.43 4.38 20.85
CA ALA A 101 -12.66 2.95 20.97
C ALA A 101 -12.87 2.23 19.62
N GLU A 102 -13.00 2.98 18.51
CA GLU A 102 -13.23 2.40 17.18
C GLU A 102 -11.94 1.84 16.56
N GLY A 103 -10.77 2.36 16.95
CA GLY A 103 -9.48 1.83 16.49
C GLY A 103 -8.29 2.76 16.73
N SER A 104 -7.17 2.43 16.10
CA SER A 104 -5.91 3.19 16.18
C SER A 104 -5.73 4.10 14.97
N PHE A 105 -4.99 5.21 15.14
CA PHE A 105 -4.46 5.97 14.01
C PHE A 105 -3.24 5.24 13.43
N VAL A 106 -3.19 5.05 12.12
CA VAL A 106 -2.17 4.22 11.47
C VAL A 106 -1.52 4.90 10.27
N ALA A 107 -0.22 4.65 10.11
CA ALA A 107 0.47 4.82 8.85
C ALA A 107 0.32 3.53 8.03
N TYR A 108 0.00 3.68 6.75
CA TYR A 108 -0.19 2.59 5.80
C TYR A 108 0.74 2.79 4.62
N VAL A 109 1.37 1.70 4.16
CA VAL A 109 2.14 1.70 2.93
C VAL A 109 1.73 0.52 2.06
N ASN A 110 1.89 0.67 0.75
CA ASN A 110 1.75 -0.45 -0.16
C ASN A 110 2.72 -0.38 -1.33
N ILE A 111 2.95 -1.53 -1.95
CA ILE A 111 3.69 -1.65 -3.20
C ILE A 111 2.79 -2.24 -4.27
N SER A 112 2.85 -1.69 -5.48
CA SER A 112 2.00 -2.09 -6.60
C SER A 112 2.77 -2.14 -7.91
N ARG A 113 2.23 -2.86 -8.90
CA ARG A 113 2.73 -2.81 -10.28
C ARG A 113 2.62 -1.38 -10.81
N HIS A 114 3.58 -0.96 -11.64
CA HIS A 114 3.49 0.30 -12.36
C HIS A 114 3.87 0.10 -13.84
N PRO A 115 3.08 0.62 -14.80
CA PRO A 115 1.71 1.14 -14.62
C PRO A 115 0.73 0.01 -14.23
N HIS A 116 -0.33 0.32 -13.49
CA HIS A 116 -1.40 -0.62 -13.17
C HIS A 116 -2.70 -0.28 -13.92
N PRO A 117 -3.56 -1.28 -14.22
CA PRO A 117 -4.88 -1.06 -14.81
C PRO A 117 -5.80 -0.23 -13.90
N PHE A 118 -6.95 0.18 -14.44
CA PHE A 118 -7.95 0.98 -13.73
C PHE A 118 -8.41 0.32 -12.42
N ALA A 119 -8.74 -0.96 -12.46
CA ALA A 119 -8.89 -1.78 -11.27
C ALA A 119 -7.52 -2.34 -10.88
N TRP A 120 -7.06 -2.06 -9.67
CA TRP A 120 -5.79 -2.54 -9.17
C TRP A 120 -5.91 -2.98 -7.72
N SER A 121 -5.03 -3.90 -7.33
CA SER A 121 -4.82 -4.30 -5.95
C SER A 121 -3.33 -4.24 -5.64
N PRO A 122 -2.94 -3.86 -4.43
CA PRO A 122 -1.54 -3.91 -4.03
C PRO A 122 -0.95 -5.31 -4.19
N LEU A 123 0.35 -5.35 -4.47
CA LEU A 123 1.13 -6.59 -4.40
C LEU A 123 1.40 -6.98 -2.94
N ASP A 124 1.63 -5.99 -2.08
CA ASP A 124 1.79 -6.14 -0.64
C ASP A 124 1.48 -4.82 0.09
N THR A 125 1.18 -4.91 1.38
CA THR A 125 0.83 -3.77 2.25
C THR A 125 1.44 -3.94 3.63
N ASP A 126 1.80 -2.84 4.29
CA ASP A 126 2.18 -2.84 5.70
C ASP A 126 1.55 -1.67 6.46
N VAL A 127 1.34 -1.86 7.77
CA VAL A 127 0.63 -0.92 8.64
C VAL A 127 1.38 -0.75 9.96
N ARG A 128 1.53 0.51 10.39
CA ARG A 128 2.09 0.86 11.69
C ARG A 128 1.09 1.69 12.48
N GLU A 129 0.66 1.16 13.62
CA GLU A 129 -0.09 1.93 14.61
C GLU A 129 0.78 3.04 15.21
N LEU A 130 0.19 4.22 15.36
CA LEU A 130 0.83 5.41 15.90
C LEU A 130 0.16 5.80 17.21
N THR A 131 0.97 6.26 18.17
CA THR A 131 0.47 6.58 19.51
C THR A 131 0.01 8.04 19.60
N ILE A 132 -1.23 8.23 20.05
CA ILE A 132 -1.82 9.54 20.27
C ILE A 132 -1.49 10.04 21.69
N ALA A 133 -1.14 11.32 21.83
CA ALA A 133 -0.94 11.96 23.13
C ALA A 133 -2.23 11.95 23.95
N GLY A 134 -2.17 11.45 25.18
CA GLY A 134 -3.33 11.41 26.08
C GLY A 134 -4.34 10.31 25.79
N ALA A 135 -4.05 9.38 24.86
CA ALA A 135 -4.76 8.12 24.78
C ALA A 135 -4.46 7.32 26.06
N ASP A 136 -5.39 7.35 27.01
CA ASP A 136 -5.30 6.60 28.26
C ASP A 136 -5.36 5.10 27.94
N PRO A 137 -4.29 4.31 28.17
CA PRO A 137 -4.28 2.88 27.84
C PRO A 137 -5.14 2.03 28.78
N GLY A 138 -5.90 2.64 29.69
CA GLY A 138 -6.73 1.87 30.60
C GLY A 138 -7.85 2.67 31.24
N LYS A 139 -9.06 2.49 30.74
CA LYS A 139 -10.25 2.56 31.59
C LYS A 139 -11.00 1.23 31.54
N PRO A 140 -11.04 0.46 32.64
CA PRO A 140 -11.96 -0.68 32.78
C PRO A 140 -13.43 -0.22 32.82
#